data_AF-A0A9E2F3T0-F1
#
_entry.id   AF-A0A9E2F3T0-F1
#
_cell.length_a   1.000
_cell.length_b   1.000
_cell.length_c   1.000
_cell.angle_alpha   90.00
_cell.angle_beta   90.00
_cell.angle_gamma   90.00
#
_symmetry.space_group_name_H-M   'P 1'
#
loop_
_entity.id
_entity.type
_entity.pdbx_description
1 polymer ?
#
loop_
_entity_poly.entity_id
_entity_poly.type
_entity_poly.pdbx_seq_one_letter_code
_entity_poly.pdbx_strand_id
1 'polypeptide(L)'
;TLTAKAFDTVAPGLGKWLVTLAVWLFAISTCISWSYYGEQSAVYLAGDKAVLPYKIIFCALTIVATMDFIKTDAQLDNLTGIGTGVMLFVNVPIMWLLGSQAMLAYKDYIKRFKTGRIGAEHPPPTLEDLISGRDVEE
;
A
#
# COMPACT_ATOMS: atom_id res chain seq x y z
N THR A 1 1.45 -26.09 -8.42
CA THR A 1 0.66 -25.39 -7.38
C THR A 1 -0.67 -26.09 -7.19
N LEU A 2 -1.17 -26.18 -5.95
CA LEU A 2 -2.43 -26.86 -5.63
C LEU A 2 -3.63 -26.23 -6.36
N THR A 3 -3.64 -24.90 -6.50
CA THR A 3 -4.65 -24.15 -7.24
C THR A 3 -4.67 -24.48 -8.73
N ALA A 4 -3.53 -24.51 -9.42
CA ALA A 4 -3.49 -24.88 -10.83
C ALA A 4 -4.01 -26.31 -11.07
N LYS A 5 -3.66 -27.27 -10.20
CA LYS A 5 -4.18 -28.64 -10.27
C LYS A 5 -5.70 -28.71 -10.04
N ALA A 6 -6.25 -27.88 -9.15
CA ALA A 6 -7.69 -27.80 -8.92
C ALA A 6 -8.46 -27.13 -10.07
N PHE A 7 -7.85 -26.20 -10.80
CA PHE A 7 -8.47 -25.66 -12.03
C PHE A 7 -8.37 -26.62 -13.22
N ASP A 8 -7.30 -27.41 -13.29
CA ASP A 8 -7.14 -28.45 -14.32
C ASP A 8 -8.20 -29.57 -14.21
N THR A 9 -8.83 -29.76 -13.04
CA THR A 9 -9.97 -30.70 -12.89
C THR A 9 -11.26 -30.21 -13.54
N VAL A 10 -11.39 -28.91 -13.83
CA VAL A 10 -12.56 -28.33 -14.53
C VAL A 10 -12.34 -28.34 -16.04
N ALA A 11 -11.15 -27.96 -16.50
CA ALA A 11 -10.75 -28.05 -17.90
C ALA A 11 -9.23 -28.27 -18.03
N PRO A 12 -8.78 -29.28 -18.79
CA PRO A 12 -7.36 -29.61 -18.90
C PRO A 12 -6.57 -28.45 -19.51
N GLY A 13 -5.58 -27.94 -18.77
CA GLY A 13 -4.68 -26.87 -19.20
C GLY A 13 -5.17 -25.44 -18.89
N LEU A 14 -6.42 -25.28 -18.44
CA LEU A 14 -6.97 -23.99 -18.04
C LEU A 14 -6.29 -23.48 -16.76
N GLY A 15 -6.02 -24.38 -15.80
CA GLY A 15 -5.33 -24.05 -14.57
C GLY A 15 -3.91 -23.56 -14.80
N LYS A 16 -3.19 -24.12 -15.80
CA LYS A 16 -1.84 -23.68 -16.14
C LYS A 16 -1.81 -22.25 -16.66
N TRP A 17 -2.62 -21.90 -17.65
CA TRP A 17 -2.54 -20.58 -18.30
C TRP A 17 -3.23 -19.47 -17.50
N LEU A 18 -4.42 -19.74 -16.96
CA LEU A 18 -5.19 -18.75 -16.21
C LEU A 18 -4.47 -18.36 -14.91
N VAL A 19 -4.02 -19.35 -14.13
CA VAL A 19 -3.37 -19.09 -12.84
C VAL A 19 -2.01 -18.41 -13.04
N THR A 20 -1.24 -18.80 -14.05
CA THR A 20 0.04 -18.14 -14.33
C THR A 20 -0.14 -16.68 -14.72
N LEU A 21 -1.09 -16.35 -15.60
CA LEU A 21 -1.37 -14.95 -15.97
C LEU A 21 -1.91 -14.14 -14.80
N ALA A 22 -2.83 -14.71 -14.01
CA ALA A 22 -3.39 -14.03 -12.84
C ALA A 22 -2.32 -13.72 -11.80
N VAL A 23 -1.47 -14.69 -11.46
CA VAL A 23 -0.37 -14.51 -10.50
C VAL A 23 0.66 -13.50 -11.03
N TRP A 24 0.95 -13.52 -12.34
CA TRP A 24 1.89 -12.58 -12.95
C TRP A 24 1.39 -11.13 -12.89
N LEU A 25 0.13 -10.89 -13.27
CA LEU A 25 -0.49 -9.56 -13.17
C LEU A 25 -0.56 -9.08 -11.71
N PHE A 26 -0.93 -9.98 -10.80
CA PHE A 26 -0.99 -9.69 -9.37
C PHE A 26 0.39 -9.36 -8.77
N ALA A 27 1.43 -10.08 -9.17
CA ALA A 27 2.80 -9.80 -8.74
C ALA A 27 3.24 -8.39 -9.19
N ILE A 28 2.96 -8.02 -10.44
CA ILE A 28 3.31 -6.69 -10.98
C ILE A 28 2.57 -5.59 -10.21
N SER A 29 1.26 -5.71 -10.01
CA SER A 29 0.50 -4.70 -9.27
C SER A 29 1.02 -4.54 -7.85
N THR A 30 1.37 -5.65 -7.20
CA THR A 30 1.94 -5.67 -5.85
C THR A 30 3.29 -4.95 -5.83
N CYS A 31 4.21 -5.28 -6.74
CA CYS A 31 5.51 -4.61 -6.83
C CYS A 31 5.37 -3.09 -7.00
N ILE A 32 4.44 -2.62 -7.85
CA ILE A 32 4.22 -1.19 -8.07
C ILE A 32 3.72 -0.52 -6.78
N SER A 33 2.71 -1.10 -6.11
CA SER A 33 2.17 -0.54 -4.87
C SER A 33 3.22 -0.45 -3.77
N TRP A 34 3.97 -1.53 -3.53
CA TRP A 34 5.00 -1.55 -2.47
C TRP A 34 6.20 -0.64 -2.80
N SER A 35 6.57 -0.52 -4.08
CA SER A 35 7.58 0.45 -4.51
C SER A 35 7.13 1.88 -4.22
N TYR A 36 5.88 2.21 -4.53
CA TYR A 36 5.33 3.54 -4.27
C TYR A 36 5.25 3.86 -2.77
N TYR A 37 4.74 2.93 -1.95
CA TYR A 37 4.65 3.15 -0.50
C TYR A 37 6.02 3.37 0.14
N GLY A 38 7.04 2.63 -0.28
CA GLY A 38 8.38 2.84 0.26
C GLY A 38 9.10 4.05 -0.32
N GLU A 39 8.77 4.48 -1.54
CA GLU A 39 9.23 5.77 -2.08
C GLU A 39 8.71 6.93 -1.21
N GLN A 40 7.42 6.92 -0.88
CA GLN A 40 6.83 7.95 -0.01
C GLN A 40 7.44 7.95 1.39
N SER A 41 7.72 6.78 1.97
CA SER A 41 8.38 6.72 3.28
C SER A 41 9.84 7.20 3.22
N ALA A 42 10.56 6.91 2.13
CA ALA A 42 11.91 7.43 1.91
C ALA A 42 11.93 8.96 1.73
N VAL A 43 10.96 9.52 1.00
CA VAL A 43 10.78 10.97 0.88
C VAL A 43 10.46 11.61 2.23
N TYR A 44 9.58 11.00 3.02
CA TYR A 44 9.25 11.49 4.36
C TYR A 44 10.47 11.51 5.30
N LEU A 45 11.34 10.50 5.23
CA LEU A 45 12.49 10.39 6.13
C LEU A 45 13.72 11.21 5.68
N ALA A 46 14.00 11.24 4.37
CA ALA A 46 15.26 11.75 3.81
C ALA A 46 15.07 12.82 2.71
N GLY A 47 13.84 13.22 2.43
CA GLY A 47 13.48 14.23 1.42
C GLY A 47 13.53 13.71 -0.03
N ASP A 48 13.19 14.60 -0.97
CA ASP A 48 13.03 14.26 -2.40
C ASP A 48 14.27 13.66 -3.07
N LYS A 49 15.47 13.95 -2.54
CA LYS A 49 16.74 13.44 -3.09
C LYS A 49 16.91 11.93 -2.87
N ALA A 50 16.16 11.32 -1.96
CA ALA A 50 16.23 9.89 -1.66
C ALA A 50 15.43 9.00 -2.63
N VAL A 51 14.60 9.58 -3.50
CA VAL A 51 13.73 8.83 -4.43
C VAL A 51 14.52 7.94 -5.39
N LEU A 52 15.52 8.52 -6.05
CA LEU A 52 16.33 7.80 -7.04
C LEU A 52 17.13 6.64 -6.42
N PRO A 53 17.90 6.83 -5.31
CA PRO A 53 18.60 5.73 -4.68
C PRO A 53 17.63 4.67 -4.13
N TYR A 54 16.46 5.06 -3.61
CA TYR A 54 15.43 4.11 -3.17
C TYR A 54 14.95 3.21 -4.32
N LYS A 55 14.62 3.77 -5.49
CA LYS A 55 14.18 3.00 -6.66
C LYS A 55 15.23 2.00 -7.15
N ILE A 56 16.50 2.42 -7.17
CA ILE A 56 17.62 1.55 -7.55
C ILE A 56 17.74 0.37 -6.58
N ILE A 57 17.70 0.64 -5.28
CA ILE A 57 17.77 -0.40 -4.24
C ILE A 57 16.57 -1.34 -4.34
N PHE A 58 15.35 -0.81 -4.53
CA PHE A 58 14.14 -1.61 -4.66
C PHE A 58 14.21 -2.57 -5.86
N CYS A 59 14.65 -2.09 -7.02
CA CYS A 59 14.84 -2.95 -8.20
C CYS A 59 15.91 -4.01 -7.96
N ALA A 60 17.05 -3.65 -7.35
CA ALA A 60 18.11 -4.59 -7.02
C ALA A 60 17.63 -5.68 -6.04
N LEU A 61 16.91 -5.30 -4.98
CA LEU A 61 16.33 -6.22 -4.01
C LEU A 61 15.28 -7.14 -4.65
N THR A 62 14.49 -6.64 -5.61
CA THR A 62 13.54 -7.46 -6.36
C THR A 62 14.25 -8.55 -7.17
N ILE A 63 15.35 -8.20 -7.84
CA ILE A 63 16.18 -9.20 -8.55
C ILE A 63 16.74 -10.22 -7.55
N VAL A 64 17.28 -9.77 -6.42
CA VAL A 64 17.81 -10.65 -5.37
C VAL A 64 16.74 -11.58 -4.80
N ALA A 65 15.51 -11.09 -4.61
CA ALA A 65 14.40 -11.91 -4.14
C ALA A 65 14.00 -13.01 -5.14
N THR A 66 14.22 -12.79 -6.43
CA THR A 66 14.03 -13.82 -7.47
C THR A 66 15.23 -14.75 -7.66
N MET A 67 16.38 -14.44 -7.06
CA MET A 67 17.51 -15.36 -7.03
C MET A 67 17.27 -16.47 -5.98
N ASP A 68 17.76 -17.67 -6.26
CA ASP A 68 17.60 -18.93 -5.49
C ASP A 68 18.18 -18.92 -4.05
N PHE A 69 18.36 -17.75 -3.44
CA PHE A 69 18.79 -17.54 -2.07
C PHE A 69 17.74 -17.98 -1.04
N ILE A 70 16.44 -17.82 -1.35
CA ILE A 70 15.34 -18.24 -0.48
C ILE A 70 14.77 -19.56 -1.03
N LYS A 71 15.26 -20.67 -0.48
CA LYS A 71 14.97 -22.02 -1.01
C LYS A 71 13.71 -22.66 -0.44
N THR A 72 13.18 -22.11 0.66
CA THR A 72 12.08 -22.72 1.42
C THR A 72 10.95 -21.72 1.63
N ASP A 73 9.71 -22.13 1.30
CA ASP A 73 8.49 -21.34 1.53
C ASP A 73 8.39 -20.82 2.98
N ALA A 74 8.78 -21.65 3.95
CA ALA A 74 8.77 -21.29 5.36
C ALA A 74 9.74 -20.14 5.72
N GLN A 75 10.87 -20.01 5.03
CA GLN A 75 11.81 -18.91 5.28
C GLN A 75 11.26 -17.61 4.71
N LEU A 76 10.59 -17.67 3.55
CA LEU A 76 9.93 -16.51 2.95
C LEU A 76 8.78 -16.03 3.84
N ASP A 77 7.93 -16.95 4.31
CA ASP A 77 6.78 -16.62 5.17
C ASP A 77 7.22 -16.04 6.52
N ASN A 78 8.29 -16.57 7.12
CA ASN A 78 8.82 -16.02 8.37
C ASN A 78 9.38 -14.60 8.16
N LEU A 79 10.08 -14.34 7.05
CA LEU A 79 10.66 -13.03 6.76
C LEU A 79 9.57 -11.98 6.50
N THR A 80 8.59 -12.32 5.66
CA THR A 80 7.45 -11.44 5.36
C THR A 80 6.56 -11.23 6.58
N GLY A 81 6.39 -12.27 7.40
CA GLY A 81 5.67 -12.24 8.67
C GLY A 81 6.31 -11.29 9.67
N ILE A 82 7.63 -11.32 9.84
CA ILE A 82 8.34 -10.38 10.72
C ILE A 82 8.21 -8.94 10.20
N GLY A 83 8.44 -8.70 8.90
CA GLY A 83 8.33 -7.36 8.31
C GLY A 83 6.94 -6.75 8.46
N THR A 84 5.90 -7.52 8.14
CA THR A 84 4.50 -7.08 8.29
C THR A 84 4.11 -6.95 9.77
N GLY A 85 4.61 -7.84 10.63
CA GLY A 85 4.35 -7.80 12.06
C GLY A 85 4.87 -6.53 12.72
N VAL A 86 6.07 -6.08 12.37
CA VAL A 86 6.63 -4.81 12.85
C VAL A 86 5.79 -3.62 12.36
N MET A 87 5.39 -3.61 11.09
CA MET A 87 4.53 -2.56 10.53
C MET A 87 3.18 -2.48 11.25
N LEU A 88 2.56 -3.63 11.52
CA LEU A 88 1.28 -3.71 12.22
C LEU A 88 1.42 -3.25 13.67
N PHE A 89 2.48 -3.68 14.36
CA PHE A 89 2.76 -3.28 15.73
C PHE A 89 2.90 -1.77 15.90
N VAL A 90 3.46 -1.06 14.91
CA VAL A 90 3.57 0.40 14.92
C VAL A 90 2.25 1.07 14.54
N ASN A 91 1.57 0.59 13.49
CA ASN A 91 0.38 1.26 12.95
C ASN A 91 -0.87 1.08 13.82
N VAL A 92 -1.06 -0.08 14.45
CA VAL A 92 -2.27 -0.36 15.25
C VAL A 92 -2.44 0.57 16.46
N PRO A 93 -1.40 0.81 17.29
CA PRO A 93 -1.50 1.79 18.38
C PRO A 93 -1.81 3.21 17.89
N ILE A 94 -1.21 3.63 16.77
CA ILE A 94 -1.45 4.95 16.18
C ILE A 94 -2.92 5.06 15.75
N MET A 95 -3.45 4.06 15.06
CA MET A 95 -4.87 4.03 14.66
C MET A 95 -5.80 4.02 15.86
N TRP A 96 -5.43 3.35 16.95
CA TRP A 96 -6.25 3.34 18.16
C TRP A 96 -6.27 4.71 18.86
N LEU A 97 -5.12 5.39 18.95
CA LEU A 97 -4.99 6.72 19.55
C LEU A 97 -5.65 7.81 18.69
N LEU A 98 -5.35 7.82 17.39
CA LEU A 98 -5.85 8.82 16.44
C LEU A 98 -7.23 8.48 15.88
N GLY A 99 -7.75 7.27 16.15
CA GLY A 99 -9.04 6.81 15.62
C GLY A 99 -10.20 7.71 16.01
N SER A 100 -10.18 8.28 17.22
CA SER A 100 -11.17 9.27 17.65
C SER A 100 -11.15 10.52 16.76
N GLN A 101 -9.96 11.07 16.48
CA GLN A 101 -9.80 12.24 15.62
C GLN A 101 -10.19 11.92 14.16
N ALA A 102 -9.77 10.77 13.65
CA ALA A 102 -10.13 10.31 12.30
C ALA A 102 -11.66 10.17 12.15
N MET A 103 -12.35 9.65 13.17
CA MET A 103 -13.81 9.53 13.15
C MET A 103 -14.53 10.87 13.24
N LEU A 104 -13.95 11.86 13.93
CA LEU A 104 -14.46 13.22 13.96
C LEU A 104 -14.33 13.88 12.58
N ALA A 105 -13.15 13.81 11.96
CA ALA A 105 -12.90 14.31 10.60
C ALA A 105 -13.82 13.62 9.57
N TYR A 106 -14.02 12.30 9.68
CA TYR A 106 -14.96 11.56 8.84
C TYR A 106 -16.40 12.06 8.97
N LYS A 107 -16.89 12.27 10.22
CA LYS A 107 -18.24 12.79 10.45
C LYS A 107 -18.41 14.20 9.89
N ASP A 108 -17.39 15.04 10.02
CA ASP A 108 -17.41 16.39 9.47
C ASP A 108 -17.43 16.38 7.94
N TYR A 109 -16.60 15.55 7.30
CA TYR A 109 -16.63 15.34 5.85
C TYR A 109 -18.02 14.90 5.36
N ILE A 110 -18.63 13.90 6.00
CA ILE A 110 -19.97 13.43 5.63
C ILE A 110 -21.04 14.52 5.83
N LYS A 111 -20.90 15.36 6.86
CA LYS A 111 -21.77 16.50 7.09
C LYS A 111 -21.65 17.51 5.94
N ARG A 112 -20.44 17.90 5.54
CA ARG A 112 -20.17 18.81 4.41
C ARG A 112 -20.68 18.23 3.08
N PHE A 113 -20.54 16.92 2.87
CA PHE A 113 -21.02 16.22 1.67
C PHE A 113 -22.55 16.29 1.57
N LYS A 114 -23.25 16.02 2.67
CA LYS A 114 -24.73 16.06 2.71
C LYS A 114 -25.31 17.47 2.60
N THR A 115 -24.59 18.49 3.06
CA THR A 115 -25.04 19.89 2.97
C THR A 115 -24.74 20.54 1.62
N GLY A 116 -24.13 19.82 0.67
CA GLY A 116 -23.84 20.34 -0.67
C GLY A 116 -22.67 21.33 -0.73
N ARG A 117 -21.91 21.51 0.36
CA ARG A 117 -20.75 22.42 0.44
C ARG A 117 -19.50 21.93 -0.29
N ILE A 118 -19.54 20.73 -0.87
CA ILE A 118 -18.44 20.14 -1.69
C ILE A 118 -18.72 20.33 -3.20
N GLY A 119 -19.62 21.25 -3.56
CA GLY A 119 -19.85 21.64 -4.96
C GLY A 119 -18.63 22.36 -5.56
N ALA A 120 -18.54 22.37 -6.89
CA ALA A 120 -17.41 22.88 -7.69
C ALA A 120 -17.01 24.36 -7.45
N GLU A 121 -17.72 25.07 -6.57
CA GLU A 121 -17.48 26.47 -6.23
C GLU A 121 -16.53 26.66 -5.04
N HIS A 122 -16.15 25.60 -4.33
CA HIS A 122 -15.19 25.71 -3.22
C HIS A 122 -13.75 25.61 -3.75
N PRO A 123 -12.94 26.70 -3.76
CA PRO A 123 -11.54 26.60 -4.12
C PRO A 123 -10.84 25.64 -3.14
N PRO A 124 -9.88 24.82 -3.62
CA PRO A 124 -9.12 23.95 -2.76
C PRO A 124 -8.43 24.81 -1.67
N PRO A 125 -8.52 24.42 -0.39
CA PRO A 125 -7.85 25.14 0.69
C PRO A 125 -6.36 25.24 0.38
N THR A 126 -5.75 26.37 0.71
CA THR A 126 -4.32 26.54 0.44
C THR A 126 -3.50 25.60 1.32
N LEU A 127 -2.28 25.25 0.89
CA LEU A 127 -1.40 24.35 1.64
C LEU A 127 -1.13 24.87 3.07
N GLU A 128 -1.14 26.19 3.24
CA GLU A 128 -0.99 26.86 4.53
C GLU A 128 -2.22 26.68 5.43
N ASP A 129 -3.42 26.67 4.85
CA ASP A 129 -4.66 26.36 5.58
C ASP A 129 -4.63 24.91 6.07
N LEU A 130 -4.35 23.96 5.16
CA LEU A 130 -4.27 22.51 5.46
C LEU A 130 -3.23 22.15 6.54
N ILE A 131 -2.10 22.87 6.57
CA ILE A 131 -1.05 22.67 7.58
C ILE A 131 -1.40 23.37 8.91
N SER A 132 -2.14 24.48 8.86
CA SER A 132 -2.55 25.24 10.05
C SER A 132 -3.88 24.79 10.68
N GLY A 133 -4.64 23.91 10.01
CA GLY A 133 -5.90 23.35 10.50
C GLY A 133 -7.04 24.37 10.59
N ARG A 134 -6.94 25.50 9.87
CA ARG A 134 -7.94 26.59 9.87
C ARG A 134 -9.15 26.32 8.97
N ASP A 135 -9.05 25.33 8.09
CA ASP A 135 -10.08 24.81 7.19
C ASP A 135 -11.21 24.01 7.90
N VAL A 136 -11.17 23.97 9.24
CA VAL A 136 -12.20 23.36 10.09
C VAL A 136 -13.19 24.39 10.66
N GLU A 137 -12.90 25.69 10.59
CA GLU A 137 -13.66 26.73 11.32
C GLU A 137 -14.62 27.61 10.49
N GLU A 138 -14.80 27.37 9.19
CA GLU A 138 -15.82 28.10 8.36
C GLU A 138 -16.95 27.20 7.79
#